data_AF-A0A2E8EZQ0-F1
#
_entry.id   AF-A0A2E8EZQ0-F1
#
_cell.length_a   1.000
_cell.length_b   1.000
_cell.length_c   1.000
_cell.angle_alpha   90.00
_cell.angle_beta   90.00
_cell.angle_gamma   90.00
#
_symmetry.space_group_name_H-M   'P 1'
#
loop_
_entity.id
_entity.type
_entity.pdbx_description
1 polymer ?
#
loop_
_entity_poly.entity_id
_entity_poly.type
_entity_poly.pdbx_seq_one_letter_code
_entity_poly.pdbx_strand_id
1 'polypeptide(L)' 'MATAIDPICKMEVDTENPNGGSSEYKGASYYFCAPGCKAAFDAEPEKYLAADWQGLPMDMGESKPKPGFFGRLFGKK' A
#
# COMPACT_ATOMS: atom_id res chain seq x y z
N MET A 1 -17.72 -8.63 3.15
CA MET A 1 -17.41 -7.25 2.77
C MET A 1 -15.96 -6.95 3.12
N ALA A 2 -15.04 -7.39 2.26
CA ALA A 2 -13.66 -6.95 2.34
C ALA A 2 -13.57 -5.57 1.67
N THR A 3 -12.88 -4.63 2.31
CA THR A 3 -12.73 -3.27 1.80
C THR A 3 -11.26 -2.96 1.52
N ALA A 4 -11.02 -2.11 0.53
CA ALA A 4 -9.70 -1.63 0.13
C ALA A 4 -9.71 -0.11 0.03
N ILE A 5 -8.54 0.51 0.16
CA ILE A 5 -8.40 1.96 0.04
C ILE A 5 -8.06 2.32 -1.40
N ASP A 6 -8.87 3.20 -2.00
CA ASP A 6 -8.60 3.79 -3.31
C ASP A 6 -7.28 4.58 -3.26
N PRO A 7 -6.26 4.24 -4.05
CA PRO A 7 -4.96 4.90 -4.00
C PRO A 7 -4.99 6.37 -4.45
N ILE A 8 -6.02 6.79 -5.19
CA ILE A 8 -6.19 8.14 -5.71
C ILE A 8 -6.81 9.06 -4.65
N CYS A 9 -8.00 8.69 -4.16
CA CYS A 9 -8.83 9.56 -3.32
C CYS A 9 -8.86 9.16 -1.84
N LYS A 10 -8.26 8.02 -1.49
CA LYS A 10 -8.21 7.45 -0.13
C LYS A 10 -9.58 7.09 0.46
N MET A 11 -10.59 6.91 -0.38
CA MET A 11 -11.88 6.39 0.05
C MET A 11 -11.81 4.87 0.24
N GLU A 12 -12.62 4.38 1.18
CA GLU A 12 -12.85 2.94 1.35
C GLU A 12 -13.77 2.44 0.23
N VAL A 13 -13.39 1.33 -0.39
CA VAL A 13 -14.07 0.73 -1.54
C VAL A 13 -14.39 -0.73 -1.22
N ASP A 14 -15.63 -1.13 -1.50
CA ASP A 14 -16.03 -2.54 -1.44
C ASP A 14 -15.32 -3.33 -2.55
N THR A 15 -14.55 -4.35 -2.17
CA THR A 15 -13.79 -5.17 -3.12
C THR A 15 -14.65 -6.20 -3.87
N GLU A 16 -15.83 -6.55 -3.34
CA GLU A 16 -16.77 -7.48 -3.96
C GLU A 16 -17.54 -6.77 -5.10
N ASN A 17 -17.84 -5.47 -4.94
CA ASN A 17 -18.47 -4.66 -5.98
C ASN A 17 -17.95 -3.21 -6.01
N PRO A 18 -16.75 -2.98 -6.57
CA PRO A 18 -16.15 -1.65 -6.61
C PRO A 18 -16.84 -0.76 -7.66
N ASN A 19 -17.44 0.35 -7.21
CA ASN A 19 -18.14 1.30 -8.10
C ASN A 19 -17.26 1.85 -9.24
N GLY A 20 -15.96 2.02 -9.01
CA GLY A 20 -14.98 2.46 -10.00
C GLY A 20 -14.27 1.35 -10.77
N GLY A 21 -14.57 0.08 -10.43
CA GLY A 21 -13.88 -1.09 -10.96
C GLY A 21 -12.55 -1.38 -10.24
N SER A 22 -11.77 -2.27 -10.84
CA SER A 22 -10.46 -2.69 -10.37
C SER A 22 -9.40 -2.65 -11.47
N SER A 23 -8.14 -2.62 -11.09
CA SER A 23 -6.98 -2.69 -11.99
C SER A 23 -5.88 -3.55 -11.37
N GLU A 24 -5.22 -4.36 -12.19
CA GLU A 24 -4.07 -5.16 -11.76
C GLU A 24 -2.78 -4.44 -12.14
N TYR A 25 -1.92 -4.20 -11.15
CA TYR A 25 -0.63 -3.55 -11.37
C TYR A 25 0.46 -4.19 -10.51
N LYS A 26 1.56 -4.62 -11.15
CA LYS A 26 2.68 -5.33 -10.50
C LYS A 26 2.24 -6.57 -9.68
N GLY A 27 1.20 -7.26 -10.13
CA GLY A 27 0.67 -8.46 -9.46
C GLY A 27 -0.20 -8.18 -8.23
N ALA A 28 -0.59 -6.93 -8.01
CA ALA A 28 -1.54 -6.53 -6.97
C ALA A 28 -2.82 -5.95 -7.59
N SER A 29 -3.97 -6.28 -7.00
CA SER A 29 -5.27 -5.75 -7.38
C SER A 29 -5.58 -4.46 -6.62
N TYR A 30 -5.90 -3.40 -7.35
CA TYR A 30 -6.33 -2.11 -6.83
C TYR A 30 -7.81 -1.87 -7.15
N TYR A 31 -8.53 -1.27 -6.21
CA TYR A 31 -9.97 -1.03 -6.30
C TYR A 31 -10.25 0.47 -6.20
N PHE A 32 -11.24 0.94 -6.96
CA PHE A 32 -11.50 2.37 -7.12
C PHE A 32 -12.93 2.74 -6.76
N CYS A 33 -13.11 3.91 -6.16
CA CYS A 33 -14.42 4.41 -5.77
C CYS A 33 -15.23 4.90 -6.98
N ALA A 34 -14.56 5.29 -8.07
CA ALA A 34 -15.16 5.84 -9.27
C ALA A 34 -14.32 5.56 -10.53
N PRO A 35 -14.94 5.52 -11.73
CA PRO A 35 -14.22 5.26 -12.98
C PRO A 35 -13.09 6.27 -13.26
N GLY A 36 -13.26 7.52 -12.82
CA GLY A 36 -12.22 8.54 -12.94
C GLY A 36 -10.97 8.25 -12.13
N CYS A 37 -11.11 7.62 -10.95
CA CYS A 37 -9.96 7.20 -10.14
C CYS A 37 -9.21 6.05 -10.81
N LYS A 38 -9.95 5.06 -11.35
CA LYS A 38 -9.34 3.98 -12.14
C LYS A 38 -8.57 4.52 -13.34
N ALA A 39 -9.18 5.42 -14.12
CA ALA A 39 -8.54 5.98 -15.31
C ALA A 39 -7.26 6.78 -14.97
N ALA A 40 -7.28 7.55 -13.88
CA ALA A 40 -6.10 8.25 -13.40
C ALA A 40 -5.00 7.27 -12.95
N PHE A 41 -5.36 6.22 -12.22
CA PHE A 41 -4.43 5.18 -11.80
C PHE A 41 -3.81 4.45 -12.99
N ASP A 42 -4.61 4.04 -13.98
CA ASP A 42 -4.12 3.32 -15.16
C ASP A 42 -3.15 4.18 -16.00
N ALA A 43 -3.31 5.52 -15.97
CA ALA A 43 -2.44 6.45 -16.70
C ALA A 43 -1.07 6.64 -16.03
N GLU A 44 -1.04 6.79 -14.70
CA GLU A 44 0.19 7.07 -13.94
C GLU A 44 0.24 6.30 -12.61
N PRO A 45 0.26 4.95 -12.60
CA PRO A 45 0.09 4.17 -11.37
C PRO A 45 1.24 4.41 -10.37
N GLU A 46 2.47 4.57 -10.86
CA GLU A 46 3.64 4.79 -10.01
C GLU A 46 3.54 6.08 -9.19
N LYS A 47 2.90 7.12 -9.72
CA LYS A 47 2.68 8.41 -9.01
C LYS A 47 1.82 8.25 -7.77
N TYR A 48 0.83 7.36 -7.83
CA TYR A 48 -0.11 7.13 -6.73
C TYR A 48 0.39 6.07 -5.74
N LEU A 49 1.37 5.25 -6.16
CA LEU A 49 2.02 4.24 -5.33
C LEU A 49 3.35 4.71 -4.71
N ALA A 50 3.96 5.76 -5.25
CA ALA A 50 5.23 6.32 -4.76
C ALA A 50 5.10 7.19 -3.49
N ALA A 51 3.87 7.48 -3.05
CA ALA A 51 3.68 8.08 -1.73
C ALA A 51 3.99 7.01 -0.68
N ASP A 52 4.95 7.30 0.19
CA ASP A 52 5.43 6.55 1.38
C ASP A 52 4.32 6.29 2.45
N TRP A 53 3.13 5.99 1.98
CA TRP A 53 1.97 5.49 2.69
C TRP A 53 1.78 4.07 2.20
N GLN A 54 2.78 3.23 2.56
CA GLN A 54 2.60 1.79 2.58
C GLN A 54 1.20 1.53 3.10
N GLY A 55 0.36 0.83 2.33
CA GLY A 55 -0.88 0.28 2.82
C GLY A 55 -0.53 -0.47 4.09
N LEU A 56 -0.72 0.19 5.23
CA LEU A 56 -0.23 -0.28 6.51
C LEU A 56 -0.88 -1.64 6.67
N PRO A 57 -0.08 -2.72 6.76
CA PRO A 57 -0.62 -3.94 7.28
C PRO A 57 -1.14 -3.59 8.67
N MET A 58 -2.46 -3.59 8.84
CA MET A 58 -3.08 -3.85 10.15
C MET A 58 -2.88 -5.34 10.51
N ASP A 59 -1.69 -5.87 10.23
CA ASP A 59 -1.19 -7.10 10.76
C ASP A 59 -0.35 -6.71 11.98
N MET A 60 -0.98 -6.81 13.15
CA MET A 60 -0.26 -6.90 14.42
C MET A 60 0.55 -8.20 14.46
N GLY A 61 1.58 -8.30 13.62
CA GLY A 61 2.28 -9.56 13.42
C GLY A 61 3.67 -9.48 12.80
N GLU A 62 4.30 -8.31 12.68
CA GLU A 62 5.75 -8.30 12.40
C GLU A 62 6.42 -7.01 12.88
N SER A 63 6.91 -7.06 14.12
CA SER A 63 7.98 -6.18 14.57
C SER A 63 9.18 -6.36 13.64
N LYS A 64 9.35 -5.51 12.63
CA LYS A 64 10.64 -5.38 11.94
C LYS A 64 11.69 -5.06 13.00
N PRO A 65 12.63 -5.96 13.34
CA PRO A 65 13.74 -5.57 14.20
C PRO A 65 14.49 -4.48 13.44
N LYS A 66 14.64 -3.30 14.07
CA LYS A 66 15.62 -2.30 13.62
C LYS A 66 16.92 -3.07 13.38
N PRO A 67 17.57 -2.96 12.20
CA PRO A 67 18.88 -3.56 12.00
C PRO A 67 19.78 -2.98 13.09
N GLY A 68 20.13 -3.82 14.05
CA GLY A 68 21.02 -3.48 15.15
C GLY A 68 22.28 -2.93 14.53
N PHE A 69 22.63 -1.70 14.93
CA PHE A 69 23.89 -1.08 14.62
C PHE A 69 25.00 -2.03 15.08
N PHE A 70 25.55 -2.70 14.08
CA PHE A 70 26.52 -3.76 14.19
C PHE A 70 27.83 -3.20 14.75
N GLY A 71 28.00 -3.38 16.05
CA GLY A 71 29.23 -3.93 16.60
C GLY A 71 30.38 -2.98 16.92
N ARG A 72 31.33 -3.63 17.61
CA ARG A 72 32.77 -3.34 17.70
C ARG A 72 33.23 -2.60 18.98
N LEU A 73 33.71 -3.42 19.91
CA LEU A 73 35.16 -3.46 20.24
C LEU A 73 35.70 -2.56 21.36
N PHE A 74 35.32 -2.72 22.64
CA PHE A 74 36.27 -2.32 23.70
C PHE A 74 36.24 -3.26 24.90
N GLY A 75 36.92 -4.40 24.74
CA GLY A 75 37.66 -4.96 25.86
C GLY A 75 38.89 -4.11 26.10
N LYS A 76 39.00 -3.46 27.26
CA LYS A 76 40.30 -3.08 27.86
C LYS A 76 40.14 -2.72 29.35
N LYS A 77 40.83 -3.52 30.16
CA LYS A 77 41.16 -3.41 31.59
C LYS A 77 40.10 -3.84 32.60
#